data_AF-C6M9E5-F1
#
_entry.id   AF-C6M9E5-F1
#
_cell.length_a   1.000
_cell.length_b   1.000
_cell.length_c   1.000
_cell.angle_alpha   90.00
_cell.angle_beta   90.00
_cell.angle_gamma   90.00
#
_symmetry.space_group_name_H-M   'P 1'
#
loop_
_entity.id
_entity.type
_entity.pdbx_description
1 polymer ?
#
loop_
_entity_poly.entity_id
_entity_poly.type
_entity_poly.pdbx_seq_one_letter_code
_entity_poly.pdbx_strand_id
1 'polypeptide(L)'
;MQDDFIDKLSKIGVRDTSKVTKKKCPDMPVISDASGDWTKSSAYFKGEKGVLNIGLRKGKGLDIFNQNIVSFKQVGKNVKR
;
A
#
# COMPACT_ATOMS: atom_id res chain seq x y z
N MET A 1 -1.18 1.76 19.79
CA MET A 1 -2.33 1.32 18.97
C MET A 1 -2.29 2.02 17.60
N GLN A 2 -1.11 2.06 16.95
CA GLN A 2 -0.91 2.72 15.64
C GLN A 2 -0.25 1.78 14.60
N ASP A 3 -0.01 0.51 14.97
CA ASP A 3 0.81 -0.43 14.19
C ASP A 3 0.00 -1.47 13.39
N ASP A 4 -1.25 -1.79 13.81
CA ASP A 4 -2.05 -2.86 13.18
C ASP A 4 -2.38 -2.62 11.70
N PHE A 5 -2.58 -1.36 11.29
CA PHE A 5 -2.86 -1.03 9.89
C PHE A 5 -1.64 -1.21 8.98
N ILE A 6 -0.49 -0.68 9.41
CA ILE A 6 0.76 -0.80 8.64
C ILE A 6 1.23 -2.25 8.62
N ASP A 7 1.01 -3.01 9.68
CA ASP A 7 1.28 -4.44 9.73
C ASP A 7 0.43 -5.24 8.72
N LYS A 8 -0.87 -4.93 8.62
CA LYS A 8 -1.77 -5.53 7.61
C LYS A 8 -1.29 -5.26 6.19
N LEU A 9 -0.84 -4.05 5.89
CA LEU A 9 -0.30 -3.70 4.57
C LEU A 9 1.07 -4.35 4.33
N SER A 10 1.92 -4.45 5.35
CA SER A 10 3.25 -5.05 5.24
C SER A 10 3.18 -6.55 4.94
N LYS A 11 2.19 -7.26 5.49
CA LYS A 11 1.93 -8.68 5.20
C LYS A 11 1.61 -8.98 3.74
N ILE A 12 1.07 -7.99 3.01
CA ILE A 12 0.80 -8.09 1.57
C ILE A 12 1.75 -7.21 0.75
N GLY A 13 2.80 -6.70 1.38
CA GLY A 13 3.69 -5.71 0.80
C GLY A 13 4.63 -6.30 -0.24
N VAL A 14 4.83 -5.58 -1.33
CA VAL A 14 5.96 -5.76 -2.25
C VAL A 14 6.70 -4.43 -2.34
N ARG A 15 8.02 -4.46 -2.40
CA ARG A 15 8.84 -3.24 -2.41
C ARG A 15 9.61 -3.02 -3.69
N ASP A 16 10.01 -1.76 -3.90
CA ASP A 16 11.02 -1.41 -4.89
C ASP A 16 12.45 -1.77 -4.43
N THR A 17 13.43 -1.41 -5.25
CA THR A 17 14.85 -1.66 -5.00
C THR A 17 15.59 -0.47 -4.38
N SER A 18 14.86 0.58 -3.96
CA SER A 18 15.46 1.80 -3.41
C SER A 18 16.18 1.55 -2.09
N LYS A 19 17.15 2.41 -1.76
CA LYS A 19 17.91 2.31 -0.49
C LYS A 19 16.99 2.42 0.73
N VAL A 20 15.93 3.22 0.63
CA VAL A 20 14.99 3.46 1.73
C VAL A 20 14.19 2.19 2.03
N THR A 21 13.61 1.56 1.01
CA THR A 21 12.81 0.33 1.18
C THR A 21 13.68 -0.84 1.60
N LYS A 22 14.90 -0.98 1.08
CA LYS A 22 15.86 -1.99 1.54
C LYS A 22 16.19 -1.85 3.03
N LYS A 23 16.34 -0.61 3.52
CA LYS A 23 16.66 -0.34 4.94
C LYS A 23 15.45 -0.53 5.85
N LYS A 24 14.25 -0.15 5.41
CA LYS A 24 13.03 -0.12 6.23
C LYS A 24 12.19 -1.39 6.15
N CYS A 25 12.25 -2.11 5.03
CA CYS A 25 11.46 -3.30 4.74
C CYS A 25 12.37 -4.40 4.13
N PRO A 26 13.44 -4.83 4.82
CA PRO A 26 14.44 -5.73 4.24
C PRO A 26 13.85 -7.07 3.78
N ASP A 27 12.96 -7.65 4.59
CA ASP A 27 12.35 -8.97 4.37
C ASP A 27 11.16 -8.96 3.39
N MET A 28 10.77 -7.77 2.92
CA MET A 28 9.67 -7.64 1.97
C MET A 28 10.13 -8.03 0.56
N PRO A 29 9.36 -8.86 -0.17
CA PRO A 29 9.72 -9.29 -1.52
C PRO A 29 9.85 -8.10 -2.47
N VAL A 30 10.80 -8.19 -3.40
CA VAL A 30 10.95 -7.19 -4.45
C VAL A 30 9.84 -7.37 -5.45
N ILE A 31 9.32 -6.27 -5.99
CA ILE A 31 8.31 -6.26 -7.04
C ILE A 31 8.64 -7.15 -8.25
N SER A 32 9.93 -7.33 -8.59
CA SER A 32 10.39 -8.22 -9.66
C SER A 32 10.14 -9.69 -9.37
N ASP A 33 10.06 -10.05 -8.09
CA ASP A 33 9.90 -11.42 -7.60
C ASP A 33 8.42 -11.74 -7.34
N ALA A 34 7.55 -10.72 -7.42
CA ALA A 34 6.13 -10.88 -7.28
C ALA A 34 5.54 -11.53 -8.54
N SER A 35 4.94 -12.71 -8.36
CA SER A 35 4.27 -13.43 -9.43
C SER A 35 2.86 -12.88 -9.70
N GLY A 36 2.47 -12.85 -10.98
CA GLY A 36 1.12 -12.46 -11.40
C GLY A 36 0.81 -10.96 -11.31
N ASP A 37 -0.49 -10.64 -11.30
CA ASP A 37 -0.98 -9.25 -11.23
C ASP A 37 -0.96 -8.73 -9.78
N TRP A 38 0.26 -8.50 -9.29
CA TRP A 38 0.53 -7.97 -7.95
C TRP A 38 -0.23 -6.67 -7.65
N THR A 39 -0.68 -5.94 -8.68
CA THR A 39 -1.44 -4.69 -8.52
C THR A 39 -2.81 -4.87 -7.88
N LYS A 40 -3.32 -6.10 -7.86
CA LYS A 40 -4.59 -6.49 -7.23
C LYS A 40 -4.41 -7.14 -5.86
N SER A 41 -3.29 -7.79 -5.60
CA SER A 41 -3.07 -8.59 -4.40
C SER A 41 -2.18 -7.92 -3.35
N SER A 42 -1.37 -6.93 -3.73
CA SER A 42 -0.30 -6.39 -2.90
C SER A 42 -0.34 -4.87 -2.72
N ALA A 43 0.23 -4.41 -1.60
CA ALA A 43 0.55 -2.99 -1.38
C ALA A 43 1.99 -2.69 -1.84
N TYR A 44 2.22 -1.54 -2.47
CA TYR A 44 3.52 -1.19 -3.04
C TYR A 44 4.34 -0.27 -2.14
N PHE A 45 5.48 -0.72 -1.65
CA PHE A 45 6.39 0.09 -0.85
C PHE A 45 7.47 0.69 -1.76
N LYS A 46 7.47 2.01 -1.90
CA LYS A 46 8.34 2.75 -2.83
C LYS A 46 9.16 3.81 -2.10
N GLY A 47 10.45 3.90 -2.39
CA GLY A 47 11.28 4.99 -1.89
C GLY A 47 11.36 6.12 -2.91
N GLU A 48 10.97 7.33 -2.52
CA GLU A 48 11.09 8.53 -3.36
C GLU A 48 11.70 9.67 -2.55
N LYS A 49 12.82 10.22 -3.03
CA LYS A 49 13.54 11.34 -2.38
C LYS A 49 13.83 11.13 -0.89
N GLY A 50 14.06 9.88 -0.47
CA GLY A 50 14.32 9.53 0.94
C GLY A 50 13.07 9.20 1.76
N VAL A 51 11.88 9.37 1.21
CA VAL A 51 10.60 9.08 1.86
C VAL A 51 10.09 7.71 1.44
N LEU A 52 9.51 6.97 2.38
CA LEU A 52 8.83 5.71 2.12
C LEU A 52 7.35 5.99 1.83
N ASN A 53 6.92 5.69 0.61
CA ASN A 53 5.54 5.80 0.16
C ASN A 53 4.90 4.41 0.08
N ILE A 54 3.60 4.32 0.32
CA ILE A 54 2.80 3.10 0.18
C ILE A 54 1.72 3.32 -0.88
N GLY A 55 1.83 2.62 -2.02
CA GLY A 55 0.85 2.61 -3.08
C GLY A 55 -0.19 1.50 -2.88
N LEU A 56 -1.47 1.86 -2.80
CA LEU A 56 -2.57 0.93 -2.49
C LEU A 56 -3.15 0.22 -3.72
N ARG A 57 -2.98 0.81 -4.91
CA ARG A 57 -3.48 0.30 -6.21
C ARG A 57 -4.99 -0.03 -6.18
N LYS A 58 -5.45 -1.03 -6.94
CA LYS A 58 -6.89 -1.31 -7.21
C LYS A 58 -7.34 -2.66 -6.64
N GLY A 59 -6.84 -3.04 -5.46
CA GLY A 59 -7.22 -4.32 -4.85
C GLY A 59 -6.96 -4.34 -3.35
N LYS A 60 -6.38 -5.43 -2.86
CA LYS A 60 -6.33 -5.74 -1.41
C LYS A 60 -5.74 -4.63 -0.53
N GLY A 61 -4.75 -3.89 -1.05
CA GLY A 61 -4.19 -2.73 -0.34
C GLY A 61 -5.22 -1.60 -0.14
N LEU A 62 -6.01 -1.29 -1.18
CA LEU A 62 -7.09 -0.33 -1.11
C LEU A 62 -8.25 -0.83 -0.23
N ASP A 63 -8.56 -2.13 -0.27
CA ASP A 63 -9.60 -2.72 0.58
C ASP A 63 -9.25 -2.60 2.06
N ILE A 64 -8.01 -2.94 2.43
CA ILE A 64 -7.51 -2.77 3.80
C ILE A 64 -7.59 -1.30 4.20
N PHE A 65 -7.16 -0.38 3.34
CA PHE A 65 -7.29 1.05 3.62
C PHE A 65 -8.74 1.45 3.91
N ASN A 66 -9.67 1.10 3.02
CA ASN A 66 -11.09 1.45 3.16
C ASN A 66 -11.73 0.87 4.42
N GLN A 67 -11.41 -0.38 4.77
CA GLN A 67 -11.93 -1.03 5.98
C GLN A 67 -11.44 -0.38 7.29
N ASN A 68 -10.30 0.33 7.24
CA ASN A 68 -9.74 1.01 8.40
C ASN A 68 -10.11 2.51 8.46
N ILE A 69 -10.94 3.01 7.53
CA ILE A 69 -11.50 4.36 7.62
C ILE A 69 -12.58 4.37 8.69
N VAL A 70 -12.29 5.00 9.84
CA VAL A 70 -13.26 5.14 10.94
C VAL A 70 -14.44 6.03 10.56
N SER A 71 -14.17 7.11 9.83
CA SER A 71 -15.21 7.98 9.28
C SER A 71 -14.69 8.74 8.07
N PHE A 72 -15.59 9.09 7.17
CA PHE A 72 -15.29 10.00 6.06
C PHE A 72 -16.48 10.93 5.81
N LYS A 73 -16.17 12.14 5.33
CA LYS A 73 -17.16 13.07 4.80
C LYS A 73 -17.03 13.07 3.28
N GLN A 74 -18.06 12.62 2.59
CA GLN A 74 -18.11 12.76 1.15
C GLN A 74 -18.30 14.25 0.79
N VAL A 75 -17.43 14.76 -0.09
CA VAL A 75 -17.54 16.13 -0.63
C VAL A 75 -17.97 16.02 -2.09
N GLY A 76 -19.12 16.62 -2.43
CA GLY A 76 -19.69 16.58 -3.77
C GLY A 76 -20.27 15.20 -4.12
N LYS A 77 -21.60 15.12 -4.24
CA LYS A 77 -22.27 13.98 -4.86
C LYS A 77 -22.52 14.37 -6.30
N ASN A 78 -21.86 13.72 -7.25
CA ASN A 78 -22.24 13.85 -8.66
C ASN A 78 -23.66 13.28 -8.79
N VAL A 79 -24.65 14.18 -8.82
CA VAL A 79 -25.97 13.85 -9.35
C VAL A 79 -25.74 13.58 -10.83
N LYS A 80 -25.87 12.32 -11.25
CA LYS A 80 -25.81 11.97 -12.68
C LYS A 80 -26.83 12.86 -13.40
N ARG A 81 -26.35 13.68 -14.33
CA ARG A 81 -27.18 14.26 -15.39
C ARG A 81 -27.43 13.19 -16.45
#